data_AF-A0A316P6U5-F1
#
_entry.id   AF-A0A316P6U5-F1
#
_cell.length_a   1.000
_cell.length_b   1.000
_cell.length_c   1.000
_cell.angle_alpha   90.00
_cell.angle_beta   90.00
_cell.angle_gamma   90.00
#
_symmetry.space_group_name_H-M   'P 1'
#
loop_
_entity.id
_entity.type
_entity.pdbx_description
1 polymer ?
#
loop_
_entity_poly.entity_id
_entity_poly.type
_entity_poly.pdbx_seq_one_letter_code
_entity_poly.pdbx_strand_id
1 'polypeptide(L)'
;MLIERATGVRPKKVEVINTYIDVESLPFNRGYYSCDLTFFFEIRLEVFSGHGAPCAEVCGVSVYQKKVILYGSEGNVKVFGSEYTGNDCDAQDAPTRNMPRCCVQVADPVILSAKLMEVCECKCCCCCETTIPEAICNRYGGSFVDPQEGRVAVVTVGLFTIVQLIRRVQMLVPVYDYCLPSKECCGNTDNPCEVFRKMCFPVNEFFPPAATGNGSGCGCEKQNKC
;
A
#
# COMPACT_ATOMS: atom_id res chain seq x y z
N MET A 1 3.15 22.73 -32.74
CA MET A 1 3.02 22.90 -31.27
C MET A 1 4.32 23.43 -30.65
N LEU A 2 4.32 23.92 -29.39
CA LEU A 2 5.52 24.46 -28.71
C LEU A 2 6.72 23.49 -28.69
N ILE A 3 6.46 22.20 -28.56
CA ILE A 3 7.49 21.14 -28.52
C ILE A 3 8.16 20.93 -29.90
N GLU A 4 7.43 21.07 -31.01
CA GLU A 4 7.98 20.92 -32.37
C GLU A 4 9.06 21.96 -32.70
N ARG A 5 8.89 23.19 -32.19
CA ARG A 5 9.83 24.30 -32.41
C ARG A 5 10.87 24.43 -31.31
N ALA A 6 10.92 23.47 -30.40
CA ALA A 6 11.84 23.48 -29.28
C ALA A 6 13.27 23.16 -29.75
N THR A 7 14.24 23.94 -29.27
CA THR A 7 15.67 23.66 -29.38
C THR A 7 16.17 22.85 -28.18
N GLY A 8 15.46 22.92 -27.05
CA GLY A 8 15.76 22.14 -25.86
C GLY A 8 14.59 22.09 -24.87
N VAL A 9 14.68 21.17 -23.92
CA VAL A 9 13.74 21.03 -22.80
C VAL A 9 14.52 20.91 -21.50
N ARG A 10 14.01 21.52 -20.43
CA ARG A 10 14.52 21.38 -19.08
C ARG A 10 13.41 20.87 -18.17
N PRO A 11 13.60 19.72 -17.51
CA PRO A 11 12.61 19.24 -16.56
C PRO A 11 12.59 20.12 -15.30
N LYS A 12 11.40 20.44 -14.81
CA LYS A 12 11.20 21.23 -13.58
C LYS A 12 10.75 20.35 -12.42
N LYS A 13 9.73 19.53 -12.65
CA LYS A 13 9.06 18.79 -11.59
C LYS A 13 8.37 17.54 -12.14
N VAL A 14 8.31 16.50 -11.31
CA VAL A 14 7.50 15.30 -11.55
C VAL A 14 6.75 14.97 -10.26
N GLU A 15 5.47 14.63 -10.37
CA GLU A 15 4.62 14.26 -9.24
C GLU A 15 3.72 13.09 -9.61
N VAL A 16 3.37 12.25 -8.63
CA VAL A 16 2.36 11.19 -8.82
C VAL A 16 0.98 11.81 -8.60
N ILE A 17 0.15 11.81 -9.63
CA ILE A 17 -1.24 12.28 -9.56
C ILE A 17 -2.07 11.24 -8.82
N ASN A 18 -1.97 9.99 -9.25
CA ASN A 18 -2.73 8.87 -8.70
C ASN A 18 -2.08 7.54 -9.06
N THR A 19 -2.42 6.49 -8.31
CA THR A 19 -2.09 5.10 -8.66
C THR A 19 -3.37 4.27 -8.60
N TYR A 20 -3.74 3.68 -9.73
CA TYR A 20 -4.80 2.69 -9.77
C TYR A 20 -4.24 1.31 -9.51
N ILE A 21 -4.99 0.53 -8.74
CA ILE A 21 -4.60 -0.78 -8.26
C ILE A 21 -5.75 -1.73 -8.56
N ASP A 22 -5.48 -2.74 -9.36
CA ASP A 22 -6.39 -3.86 -9.55
C ASP A 22 -5.76 -5.13 -8.96
N VAL A 23 -6.54 -5.92 -8.26
CA VAL A 23 -6.07 -7.13 -7.57
C VAL A 23 -6.90 -8.30 -8.04
N GLU A 24 -6.24 -9.31 -8.57
CA GLU A 24 -6.88 -10.52 -9.10
C GLU A 24 -6.26 -11.79 -8.49
N SER A 25 -7.09 -12.79 -8.16
CA SER A 25 -6.60 -14.08 -7.67
C SER A 25 -6.10 -14.95 -8.82
N LEU A 26 -4.93 -15.58 -8.68
CA LEU A 26 -4.42 -16.48 -9.72
C LEU A 26 -5.12 -17.86 -9.67
N PRO A 27 -5.58 -18.41 -10.82
CA PRO A 27 -6.37 -19.64 -10.84
C PRO A 27 -5.58 -20.90 -10.43
N PHE A 28 -4.29 -20.97 -10.73
CA PHE A 28 -3.46 -22.16 -10.48
C PHE A 28 -2.53 -22.05 -9.27
N ASN A 29 -2.34 -20.83 -8.74
CA ASN A 29 -1.45 -20.57 -7.61
C ASN A 29 -2.26 -20.05 -6.41
N ARG A 30 -2.74 -20.98 -5.58
CA ARG A 30 -3.57 -20.65 -4.42
C ARG A 30 -2.83 -19.71 -3.47
N GLY A 31 -3.52 -18.68 -3.01
CA GLY A 31 -2.99 -17.64 -2.13
C GLY A 31 -2.07 -16.62 -2.81
N TYR A 32 -1.81 -16.73 -4.11
CA TYR A 32 -1.12 -15.70 -4.89
C TYR A 32 -2.12 -14.81 -5.64
N TYR A 33 -1.78 -13.53 -5.71
CA TYR A 33 -2.60 -12.50 -6.34
C TYR A 33 -1.74 -11.68 -7.30
N SER A 34 -2.30 -11.40 -8.49
CA SER A 34 -1.76 -10.41 -9.42
C SER A 34 -2.22 -9.03 -8.96
N CYS A 35 -1.29 -8.11 -8.78
CA CYS A 35 -1.56 -6.71 -8.52
C CYS A 35 -1.11 -5.90 -9.74
N ASP A 36 -2.08 -5.33 -10.44
CA ASP A 36 -1.88 -4.48 -11.60
C ASP A 36 -1.90 -3.01 -11.17
N LEU A 37 -0.73 -2.37 -11.23
CA LEU A 37 -0.53 -0.99 -10.79
C LEU A 37 -0.40 -0.08 -11.99
N THR A 38 -1.24 0.96 -12.06
CA THR A 38 -1.15 2.00 -13.08
C THR A 38 -0.85 3.34 -12.42
N PHE A 39 0.36 3.84 -12.60
CA PHE A 39 0.83 5.12 -12.09
C PHE A 39 0.59 6.22 -13.12
N PHE A 40 0.03 7.34 -12.65
CA PHE A 40 -0.16 8.55 -13.44
C PHE A 40 0.75 9.65 -12.90
N PHE A 41 1.62 10.19 -13.75
CA PHE A 41 2.56 11.24 -13.38
C PHE A 41 2.20 12.55 -14.05
N GLU A 42 2.25 13.65 -13.31
CA GLU A 42 2.34 15.00 -13.87
C GLU A 42 3.81 15.35 -14.05
N ILE A 43 4.17 15.76 -15.26
CA ILE A 43 5.53 16.19 -15.60
C ILE A 43 5.47 17.63 -16.08
N ARG A 44 6.27 18.49 -15.46
CA ARG A 44 6.43 19.89 -15.86
C ARG A 44 7.78 20.11 -16.51
N LEU A 45 7.76 20.67 -17.70
CA LEU A 45 8.93 20.94 -18.53
C LEU A 45 8.97 22.42 -18.90
N GLU A 46 10.16 22.99 -18.92
CA GLU A 46 10.43 24.29 -19.49
C GLU A 46 11.01 24.09 -20.89
N VAL A 47 10.34 24.65 -21.88
CA VAL A 47 10.68 24.51 -23.30
C VAL A 47 11.38 25.78 -23.77
N PHE A 48 12.53 25.60 -24.41
CA PHE A 48 13.27 26.68 -25.04
C PHE A 48 13.00 26.66 -26.53
N SER A 49 12.43 27.74 -27.05
CA SER A 49 12.42 28.03 -28.49
C SER A 49 13.58 28.97 -28.82
N GLY A 50 13.91 29.13 -30.12
CA GLY A 50 15.11 29.82 -30.60
C GLY A 50 15.37 31.24 -30.04
N HIS A 51 16.53 31.80 -30.40
CA HIS A 51 17.07 33.03 -29.81
C HIS A 51 16.02 34.17 -29.70
N GLY A 52 15.75 34.60 -28.46
CA GLY A 52 14.88 35.74 -28.13
C GLY A 52 13.45 35.38 -27.69
N ALA A 53 13.03 34.12 -27.79
CA ALA A 53 11.73 33.69 -27.27
C ALA A 53 11.78 33.44 -25.75
N PRO A 54 10.76 33.88 -24.97
CA PRO A 54 10.67 33.53 -23.56
C PRO A 54 10.46 32.02 -23.40
N CYS A 55 11.00 31.46 -22.32
CA CYS A 55 10.79 30.05 -22.00
C CYS A 55 9.32 29.81 -21.67
N ALA A 56 8.74 28.74 -22.20
CA ALA A 56 7.36 28.37 -21.92
C ALA A 56 7.33 27.11 -21.05
N GLU A 57 6.51 27.13 -20.00
CA GLU A 57 6.25 25.93 -19.20
C GLU A 57 5.14 25.11 -19.86
N VAL A 58 5.36 23.81 -19.98
CA VAL A 58 4.38 22.84 -20.47
C VAL A 58 4.22 21.73 -19.44
N CYS A 59 2.97 21.32 -19.26
CA CYS A 59 2.62 20.19 -18.41
C CYS A 59 2.18 19.03 -19.29
N GLY A 60 2.60 17.82 -18.95
CA GLY A 60 2.17 16.58 -19.59
C GLY A 60 1.85 15.52 -18.56
N VAL A 61 1.04 14.55 -18.96
CA VAL A 61 0.75 13.37 -18.17
C VAL A 61 1.46 12.17 -18.78
N SER A 62 2.09 11.35 -17.94
CA SER A 62 2.71 10.09 -18.33
C SER A 62 2.12 8.93 -17.55
N VAL A 63 1.96 7.78 -18.20
CA VAL A 63 1.38 6.57 -17.62
C VAL A 63 2.42 5.47 -17.58
N TYR A 64 2.51 4.78 -16.44
CA TYR A 64 3.36 3.60 -16.29
C TYR A 64 2.59 2.47 -15.64
N GLN A 65 2.64 1.29 -16.24
CA GLN A 65 2.00 0.08 -15.72
C GLN A 65 3.05 -0.89 -15.17
N LYS A 66 2.79 -1.42 -13.97
CA LYS A 66 3.61 -2.42 -13.30
C LYS A 66 2.74 -3.53 -12.76
N LYS A 67 2.95 -4.76 -13.24
CA LYS A 67 2.34 -5.97 -12.72
C LYS A 67 3.27 -6.63 -11.71
N VAL A 68 2.77 -6.98 -10.52
CA VAL A 68 3.50 -7.77 -9.53
C VAL A 68 2.64 -8.92 -9.02
N ILE A 69 3.25 -10.05 -8.70
CA ILE A 69 2.57 -11.20 -8.11
C ILE A 69 3.05 -11.34 -6.68
N LEU A 70 2.11 -11.30 -5.73
CA LEU A 70 2.40 -11.37 -4.30
C LEU A 70 1.58 -12.48 -3.64
N TYR A 71 2.18 -13.13 -2.65
CA TYR A 71 1.47 -14.08 -1.80
C TYR A 71 0.67 -13.33 -0.74
N GLY A 72 -0.65 -13.51 -0.73
CA GLY A 72 -1.60 -12.84 0.16
C GLY A 72 -2.34 -13.82 1.08
N SER A 73 -1.81 -15.03 1.25
CA SER A 73 -2.42 -16.19 1.93
C SER A 73 -3.64 -16.78 1.23
N GLU A 74 -3.93 -18.05 1.52
CA GLU A 74 -5.13 -18.70 1.03
C GLU A 74 -6.36 -18.23 1.79
N GLY A 75 -7.42 -17.90 1.05
CA GLY A 75 -8.72 -17.80 1.69
C GLY A 75 -9.80 -17.49 0.68
N ASN A 76 -10.65 -18.48 0.50
CA ASN A 76 -11.83 -18.44 -0.33
C ASN A 76 -13.06 -18.46 0.56
N VAL A 77 -13.15 -17.50 1.48
CA VAL A 77 -14.28 -17.34 2.38
C VAL A 77 -15.05 -16.09 1.96
N LYS A 78 -16.37 -16.23 1.82
CA LYS A 78 -17.29 -15.11 1.63
C LYS A 78 -17.54 -14.47 2.98
N VAL A 79 -17.35 -13.16 3.08
CA VAL A 79 -17.58 -12.41 4.32
C VAL A 79 -18.89 -11.64 4.16
N PHE A 80 -19.73 -11.72 5.18
CA PHE A 80 -20.98 -10.97 5.30
C PHE A 80 -20.81 -10.03 6.49
N GLY A 81 -21.22 -8.77 6.32
CA GLY A 81 -21.15 -7.73 7.34
C GLY A 81 -22.53 -7.13 7.59
N SER A 82 -22.74 -6.57 8.78
CA SER A 82 -23.99 -5.91 9.17
C SER A 82 -23.89 -4.38 9.16
N GLU A 83 -22.89 -3.81 8.47
CA GLU A 83 -22.67 -2.37 8.42
C GLU A 83 -23.59 -1.70 7.39
N TYR A 84 -24.33 -0.68 7.83
CA TYR A 84 -25.23 0.11 6.99
C TYR A 84 -24.47 1.21 6.23
N THR A 85 -24.51 1.20 4.90
CA THR A 85 -24.02 2.29 4.04
C THR A 85 -25.21 2.98 3.37
N GLY A 86 -25.53 4.21 3.82
CA GLY A 86 -26.61 4.99 3.25
C GLY A 86 -26.32 5.49 1.84
N ASN A 87 -27.27 5.25 0.93
CA ASN A 87 -27.48 5.92 -0.37
C ASN A 87 -26.88 5.30 -1.65
N ASP A 88 -26.56 4.01 -1.66
CA ASP A 88 -26.37 3.22 -2.89
C ASP A 88 -27.32 2.01 -2.89
N CYS A 89 -27.51 1.37 -4.05
CA CYS A 89 -28.22 0.08 -4.14
C CYS A 89 -27.69 -0.85 -3.03
N ASP A 90 -28.60 -1.45 -2.25
CA ASP A 90 -28.27 -2.11 -0.97
C ASP A 90 -27.37 -3.34 -1.19
N ALA A 91 -26.08 -3.08 -1.39
CA ALA A 91 -25.00 -4.04 -1.63
C ALA A 91 -24.54 -4.70 -0.33
N GLN A 92 -25.29 -4.52 0.76
CA GLN A 92 -25.03 -5.13 2.07
C GLN A 92 -25.01 -6.67 2.04
N ASP A 93 -25.55 -7.28 0.98
CA ASP A 93 -25.64 -8.75 0.85
C ASP A 93 -24.81 -9.33 -0.30
N ALA A 94 -24.03 -8.50 -1.02
CA ALA A 94 -23.10 -9.03 -2.00
C ALA A 94 -21.93 -9.66 -1.25
N PRO A 95 -21.69 -10.98 -1.35
CA PRO A 95 -20.60 -11.62 -0.63
C PRO A 95 -19.27 -11.01 -1.10
N THR A 96 -18.68 -10.17 -0.27
CA THR A 96 -17.35 -9.66 -0.53
C THR A 96 -16.39 -10.84 -0.34
N ARG A 97 -15.66 -11.19 -1.40
CA ARG A 97 -14.55 -12.14 -1.28
C ARG A 97 -13.57 -11.50 -0.30
N ASN A 98 -13.08 -12.27 0.67
CA ASN A 98 -12.04 -11.81 1.60
C ASN A 98 -10.70 -11.64 0.87
N MET A 99 -10.66 -10.78 -0.14
CA MET A 99 -9.49 -10.53 -0.95
C MET A 99 -8.50 -9.70 -0.13
N PRO A 100 -7.20 -10.02 -0.15
CA PRO A 100 -6.23 -9.19 0.52
C PRO A 100 -6.20 -7.80 -0.11
N ARG A 101 -5.97 -6.79 0.72
CA ARG A 101 -5.83 -5.40 0.30
C ARG A 101 -4.41 -5.17 -0.20
N CYS A 102 -4.26 -4.69 -1.43
CA CYS A 102 -2.99 -4.21 -1.94
C CYS A 102 -2.78 -2.75 -1.50
N CYS A 103 -1.61 -2.47 -0.92
CA CYS A 103 -1.18 -1.15 -0.51
C CYS A 103 0.11 -0.81 -1.25
N VAL A 104 0.13 0.35 -1.91
CA VAL A 104 1.31 0.87 -2.60
C VAL A 104 1.76 2.14 -1.91
N GLN A 105 3.02 2.17 -1.52
CA GLN A 105 3.69 3.37 -1.06
C GLN A 105 4.63 3.84 -2.17
N VAL A 106 4.57 5.13 -2.49
CA VAL A 106 5.38 5.75 -3.54
C VAL A 106 6.16 6.89 -2.90
N ALA A 107 7.49 6.86 -3.04
CA ALA A 107 8.33 8.00 -2.69
C ALA A 107 8.28 9.05 -3.80
N ASP A 108 8.69 10.27 -3.49
CA ASP A 108 8.73 11.35 -4.49
C ASP A 108 9.57 10.94 -5.71
N PRO A 109 8.99 10.96 -6.92
CA PRO A 109 9.70 10.55 -8.12
C PRO A 109 10.82 11.53 -8.47
N VAL A 110 11.88 11.02 -9.10
CA VAL A 110 13.08 11.80 -9.47
C VAL A 110 13.23 11.82 -10.98
N ILE A 111 13.49 13.00 -11.56
CA ILE A 111 13.77 13.11 -12.99
C ILE A 111 15.23 12.77 -13.24
N LEU A 112 15.48 11.77 -14.09
CA LEU A 112 16.83 11.29 -14.41
C LEU A 112 17.36 11.90 -15.71
N SER A 113 16.49 12.09 -16.71
CA SER A 113 16.85 12.78 -17.94
C SER A 113 15.60 13.29 -18.67
N ALA A 114 15.78 14.29 -19.54
CA ALA A 114 14.77 14.73 -20.50
C ALA A 114 15.44 15.04 -21.83
N LYS A 115 14.83 14.60 -22.94
CA LYS A 115 15.34 14.84 -24.29
C LYS A 115 14.20 15.06 -25.27
N LEU A 116 14.49 15.79 -26.34
CA LEU A 116 13.62 15.88 -27.50
C LEU A 116 13.95 14.74 -28.46
N MET A 117 12.92 14.13 -29.02
CA MET A 117 13.03 13.04 -30.00
C MET A 117 11.96 13.22 -31.07
N GLU A 118 12.26 12.83 -32.31
CA GLU A 118 11.23 12.74 -33.35
C GLU A 118 10.33 11.51 -33.08
N VAL A 119 9.03 11.65 -33.34
CA VAL A 119 8.07 10.55 -33.25
C VAL A 119 8.51 9.45 -34.21
N CYS A 120 8.68 8.23 -33.72
CA CYS A 120 8.98 7.09 -34.59
C CYS A 120 7.70 6.63 -35.29
N GLU A 121 7.74 6.44 -36.61
CA GLU A 121 6.68 5.75 -37.37
C GLU A 121 6.56 4.27 -36.97
N CYS A 122 7.59 3.75 -36.29
CA CYS A 122 7.57 2.40 -35.74
C CYS A 122 6.61 2.33 -34.55
N LYS A 123 5.45 1.69 -34.75
CA LYS A 123 4.48 1.32 -33.70
C LYS A 123 5.06 0.42 -32.57
N CYS A 124 6.38 0.24 -32.48
CA CYS A 124 7.00 -0.83 -31.70
C CYS A 124 7.64 -0.41 -30.37
N CYS A 125 7.81 0.88 -30.05
CA CYS A 125 8.64 1.23 -28.87
C CYS A 125 8.07 2.24 -27.87
N CYS A 126 7.06 3.05 -28.21
CA CYS A 126 6.57 4.11 -27.30
C CYS A 126 5.05 4.32 -27.31
N CYS A 127 4.31 3.58 -28.15
CA CYS A 127 2.89 3.84 -28.44
C CYS A 127 2.00 2.82 -27.70
N CYS A 128 2.16 2.72 -26.39
CA CYS A 128 1.21 1.99 -25.58
C CYS A 128 -0.06 2.84 -25.53
N GLU A 129 -1.12 2.46 -26.26
CA GLU A 129 -2.45 3.06 -26.09
C GLU A 129 -2.85 2.92 -24.62
N THR A 130 -2.58 3.97 -23.85
CA THR A 130 -2.83 4.00 -22.41
C THR A 130 -3.87 5.07 -22.18
N THR A 131 -5.09 4.61 -21.92
CA THR A 131 -6.22 5.51 -21.69
C THR A 131 -6.03 6.22 -20.36
N ILE A 132 -5.93 7.55 -20.42
CA ILE A 132 -5.91 8.40 -19.24
C ILE A 132 -7.38 8.64 -18.81
N PRO A 133 -7.74 8.37 -17.54
CA PRO A 133 -9.08 8.60 -17.02
C PRO A 133 -9.54 10.06 -17.21
N GLU A 134 -10.82 10.26 -17.54
CA GLU A 134 -11.40 11.60 -17.77
C GLU A 134 -11.20 12.54 -16.57
N ALA A 135 -11.26 12.02 -15.34
CA ALA A 135 -11.03 12.80 -14.12
C ALA A 135 -9.61 13.41 -14.05
N ILE A 136 -8.62 12.81 -14.71
CA ILE A 136 -7.27 13.34 -14.84
C ILE A 136 -7.21 14.31 -16.04
N CYS A 137 -7.75 13.91 -17.20
CA CYS A 137 -7.82 14.72 -18.42
C CYS A 137 -8.47 16.10 -18.19
N ASN A 138 -9.59 16.14 -17.45
CA ASN A 138 -10.34 17.36 -17.17
C ASN A 138 -9.52 18.41 -16.39
N ARG A 139 -8.46 18.01 -15.68
CA ARG A 139 -7.56 18.95 -14.99
C ARG A 139 -6.67 19.75 -15.95
N TYR A 140 -6.48 19.26 -17.17
CA TYR A 140 -5.63 19.86 -18.21
C TYR A 140 -6.43 20.38 -19.40
N GLY A 141 -7.76 20.47 -19.26
CA GLY A 141 -8.64 21.08 -20.28
C GLY A 141 -9.12 20.14 -21.37
N GLY A 142 -8.99 18.81 -21.20
CA GLY A 142 -9.57 17.83 -22.12
C GLY A 142 -8.70 16.59 -22.31
N SER A 143 -8.98 15.84 -23.38
CA SER A 143 -8.30 14.58 -23.68
C SER A 143 -6.87 14.79 -24.18
N PHE A 144 -5.98 13.90 -23.77
CA PHE A 144 -4.64 13.80 -24.35
C PHE A 144 -4.69 13.05 -25.67
N VAL A 145 -3.92 13.52 -26.65
CA VAL A 145 -3.77 12.87 -27.96
C VAL A 145 -2.28 12.71 -28.22
N ASP A 146 -1.85 11.48 -28.45
CA ASP A 146 -0.47 11.22 -28.83
C ASP A 146 -0.19 11.77 -30.23
N PRO A 147 0.86 12.59 -30.41
CA PRO A 147 1.20 13.13 -31.71
C PRO A 147 1.63 12.01 -32.65
N GLN A 148 1.00 11.95 -33.83
CA GLN A 148 1.31 10.96 -34.86
C GLN A 148 2.58 11.32 -35.64
N GLU A 149 2.96 12.60 -35.66
CA GLU A 149 4.11 13.15 -36.38
C GLU A 149 4.74 14.29 -35.57
N GLY A 150 6.01 14.64 -35.86
CA GLY A 150 6.73 15.76 -35.25
C GLY A 150 7.62 15.36 -34.07
N ARG A 151 7.83 16.27 -33.12
CA ARG A 151 8.71 16.07 -31.96
C ARG A 151 7.94 15.80 -30.69
N VAL A 152 8.50 14.92 -29.87
CA VAL A 152 8.05 14.61 -28.50
C VAL A 152 9.16 14.87 -27.49
N ALA A 153 8.78 15.28 -26.29
CA ALA A 153 9.67 15.33 -25.15
C ALA A 153 9.56 14.00 -24.39
N VAL A 154 10.68 13.29 -24.28
CA VAL A 154 10.77 12.03 -23.55
C VAL A 154 11.52 12.27 -22.25
N VAL A 155 10.95 11.81 -21.14
CA VAL A 155 11.49 12.01 -19.80
C VAL A 155 11.70 10.66 -19.13
N THR A 156 12.88 10.45 -18.57
CA THR A 156 13.16 9.29 -17.74
C THR A 156 12.89 9.64 -16.28
N VAL A 157 11.95 8.90 -15.67
CA VAL A 157 11.57 9.07 -14.27
C VAL A 157 12.08 7.89 -13.45
N GLY A 158 12.85 8.17 -12.41
CA GLY A 158 13.22 7.22 -11.37
C GLY A 158 12.10 7.13 -10.34
N LEU A 159 11.68 5.90 -10.03
CA LEU A 159 10.55 5.64 -9.16
C LEU A 159 10.93 4.61 -8.08
N PHE A 160 10.66 4.93 -6.83
CA PHE A 160 10.80 4.00 -5.71
C PHE A 160 9.42 3.69 -5.13
N THR A 161 9.04 2.39 -5.13
CA THR A 161 7.76 1.93 -4.61
C THR A 161 7.90 0.70 -3.72
N ILE A 162 7.05 0.64 -2.70
CA ILE A 162 6.85 -0.53 -1.86
C ILE A 162 5.42 -1.03 -2.09
N VAL A 163 5.27 -2.28 -2.53
CA VAL A 163 3.97 -2.91 -2.79
C VAL A 163 3.77 -4.01 -1.76
N GLN A 164 2.69 -3.91 -0.99
CA GLN A 164 2.37 -4.84 0.09
C GLN A 164 0.97 -5.40 -0.10
N LEU A 165 0.83 -6.70 0.15
CA LEU A 165 -0.45 -7.39 0.13
C LEU A 165 -0.83 -7.75 1.57
N ILE A 166 -1.90 -7.14 2.07
CA ILE A 166 -2.29 -7.20 3.49
C ILE A 166 -3.63 -7.93 3.60
N ARG A 167 -3.65 -9.02 4.35
CA ARG A 167 -4.88 -9.73 4.70
C ARG A 167 -5.12 -9.64 6.19
N ARG A 168 -6.35 -9.30 6.57
CA ARG A 168 -6.78 -9.40 7.98
C ARG A 168 -7.05 -10.87 8.30
N VAL A 169 -6.34 -11.39 9.29
CA VAL A 169 -6.53 -12.74 9.83
C VAL A 169 -6.83 -12.66 11.33
N GLN A 170 -7.62 -13.60 11.83
CA GLN A 170 -7.83 -13.74 13.26
C GLN A 170 -6.70 -14.61 13.82
N MET A 171 -5.91 -14.06 14.75
CA MET A 171 -4.88 -14.83 15.44
C MET A 171 -5.35 -15.18 16.84
N LEU A 172 -5.30 -16.46 17.19
CA LEU A 172 -5.46 -16.91 18.56
C LEU A 172 -4.09 -16.85 19.24
N VAL A 173 -3.93 -15.95 20.21
CA VAL A 173 -2.71 -15.84 21.01
C VAL A 173 -2.92 -16.63 22.31
N PRO A 174 -2.19 -17.74 22.54
CA PRO A 174 -2.29 -18.48 23.79
C PRO A 174 -1.67 -17.64 24.92
N VAL A 175 -2.44 -17.41 25.99
CA VAL A 175 -2.05 -16.60 27.16
C VAL A 175 -1.60 -17.48 28.33
N TYR A 176 -1.29 -18.76 28.07
CA TYR A 176 -1.13 -19.76 29.13
C TYR A 176 0.20 -19.67 29.89
N ASP A 177 1.24 -19.06 29.31
CA ASP A 177 2.57 -18.97 29.93
C ASP A 177 2.97 -17.52 30.20
N TYR A 178 2.31 -16.88 31.16
CA TYR A 178 2.97 -15.78 31.86
C TYR A 178 4.14 -16.37 32.62
N CYS A 179 5.37 -16.11 32.17
CA CYS A 179 6.56 -16.37 32.95
C CYS A 179 6.50 -15.51 34.22
N LEU A 180 5.89 -16.03 35.28
CA LEU A 180 6.00 -15.47 36.62
C LEU A 180 7.49 -15.47 36.98
N PRO A 181 8.09 -14.31 37.29
CA PRO A 181 9.49 -14.26 37.69
C PRO A 181 9.69 -15.17 38.92
N SER A 182 10.41 -16.27 38.75
CA SER A 182 10.63 -17.27 39.80
C SER A 182 11.82 -16.97 40.70
N LYS A 183 12.59 -15.91 40.40
CA LYS A 183 13.76 -15.53 41.20
C LYS A 183 13.34 -14.59 42.34
N GLU A 184 13.23 -15.16 43.52
CA GLU A 184 13.20 -14.40 44.77
C GLU A 184 14.56 -13.72 45.00
N CYS A 185 14.58 -12.41 45.21
CA CYS A 185 15.79 -11.69 45.58
C CYS A 185 16.12 -11.95 47.07
N CYS A 186 17.26 -12.60 47.34
CA CYS A 186 17.77 -12.80 48.70
C CYS A 186 18.17 -11.45 49.34
N GLY A 187 17.29 -10.87 50.16
CA GLY A 187 17.55 -9.62 50.88
C GLY A 187 17.79 -9.85 52.38
N ASN A 188 19.02 -9.56 52.83
CA ASN A 188 19.33 -9.24 54.23
C ASN A 188 18.91 -7.78 54.45
N THR A 189 17.93 -7.56 55.32
CA THR A 189 17.08 -6.37 55.37
C THR A 189 17.69 -5.18 56.09
N ASP A 190 17.53 -3.98 55.50
CA ASP A 190 17.36 -2.68 56.22
C ASP A 190 16.64 -1.59 55.38
N ASN A 191 16.14 -1.89 54.17
CA ASN A 191 15.57 -0.89 53.27
C ASN A 191 14.07 -1.15 53.02
N PRO A 192 13.15 -0.18 53.23
CA PRO A 192 11.70 -0.39 53.04
C PRO A 192 11.31 -0.82 51.62
N CYS A 193 12.14 -0.48 50.63
CA CYS A 193 12.00 -0.99 49.26
C CYS A 193 12.16 -2.52 49.15
N GLU A 194 12.86 -3.18 50.07
CA GLU A 194 13.00 -4.65 50.10
C GLU A 194 11.74 -5.36 50.62
N VAL A 195 10.94 -4.70 51.46
CA VAL A 195 9.66 -5.25 51.94
C VAL A 195 8.66 -5.36 50.79
N PHE A 196 8.59 -4.31 49.95
CA PHE A 196 7.76 -4.33 48.74
C PHE A 196 8.25 -5.35 47.70
N ARG A 197 9.54 -5.70 47.70
CA ARG A 197 10.09 -6.79 46.87
C ARG A 197 9.81 -8.20 47.41
N LYS A 198 9.54 -8.34 48.71
CA LYS A 198 9.18 -9.61 49.39
C LYS A 198 7.68 -9.89 49.38
N MET A 199 6.85 -8.93 48.99
CA MET A 199 5.43 -9.19 48.77
C MET A 199 5.28 -10.09 47.54
N CYS A 200 4.72 -11.28 47.74
CA CYS A 200 4.38 -12.18 46.64
C CYS A 200 3.47 -11.43 45.67
N PHE A 201 3.79 -11.48 44.38
CA PHE A 201 2.92 -10.93 43.35
C PHE A 201 1.50 -11.48 43.56
N PRO A 202 0.44 -10.65 43.63
CA PRO A 202 -0.91 -11.10 43.97
C PRO A 202 -1.57 -11.75 42.75
N VAL A 203 -1.03 -12.92 42.40
CA VAL A 203 -1.38 -13.72 41.22
C VAL A 203 -2.89 -13.91 41.10
N ASN A 204 -3.58 -14.16 42.21
CA ASN A 204 -5.03 -14.43 42.25
C ASN A 204 -5.90 -13.20 41.91
N GLU A 205 -5.41 -11.97 42.07
CA GLU A 205 -6.17 -10.78 41.68
C GLU A 205 -6.05 -10.45 40.19
N PHE A 206 -4.99 -10.96 39.54
CA PHE A 206 -4.77 -10.77 38.10
C PHE A 206 -5.35 -11.90 37.25
N PHE A 207 -5.84 -12.97 37.87
CA PHE A 207 -6.57 -14.02 37.17
C PHE A 207 -8.06 -13.68 37.06
N PRO A 208 -8.71 -13.98 35.92
CA PRO A 208 -10.16 -13.82 35.79
C PRO A 208 -10.88 -14.54 36.93
N PRO A 209 -11.92 -13.95 37.55
CA PRO A 209 -12.63 -14.58 38.64
C PRO A 209 -13.14 -15.94 38.18
N ALA A 210 -12.82 -16.99 38.94
CA ALA A 210 -13.33 -18.32 38.69
C ALA A 210 -14.86 -18.23 38.64
N ALA A 211 -15.47 -18.69 37.55
CA ALA A 211 -16.91 -18.76 37.44
C ALA A 211 -17.42 -19.67 38.56
N THR A 212 -17.90 -19.08 39.64
CA THR A 212 -18.61 -19.80 40.70
C THR A 212 -19.97 -20.19 40.15
N GLY A 213 -20.02 -21.34 39.47
CA GLY A 213 -21.22 -21.93 38.91
C GLY A 213 -20.98 -23.42 38.70
N ASN A 214 -21.50 -24.21 39.64
CA ASN A 214 -21.56 -25.68 39.67
C ASN A 214 -21.38 -26.42 38.33
N GLY A 215 -20.42 -27.34 38.29
CA GLY A 215 -20.54 -28.60 37.55
C GLY A 215 -19.47 -28.86 36.48
N SER A 216 -18.85 -30.04 36.59
CA SER A 216 -18.01 -30.75 35.60
C SER A 216 -16.61 -30.22 35.30
N GLY A 217 -15.67 -30.68 36.13
CA GLY A 217 -14.37 -31.28 35.78
C GLY A 217 -13.61 -30.82 34.53
N CYS A 218 -12.45 -30.20 34.76
CA CYS A 218 -11.24 -30.52 34.01
C CYS A 218 -10.04 -30.49 34.97
N GLY A 219 -9.36 -31.63 35.08
CA GLY A 219 -8.39 -31.93 36.13
C GLY A 219 -7.03 -31.30 35.92
N CYS A 220 -6.54 -30.63 36.96
CA CYS A 220 -5.13 -30.39 37.22
C CYS A 220 -4.90 -30.56 38.72
N GLU A 221 -4.86 -31.81 39.18
CA GLU A 221 -4.24 -32.11 40.47
C GLU A 221 -2.74 -31.86 40.33
N LYS A 222 -2.23 -30.81 40.98
CA LYS A 222 -0.82 -30.74 41.37
C LYS A 222 -0.76 -30.44 42.86
N GLN A 223 -0.40 -31.48 43.60
CA GLN A 223 0.04 -31.36 44.99
C GLN A 223 1.25 -30.42 45.01
N ASN A 224 1.07 -29.20 45.51
CA ASN A 224 2.17 -28.39 45.99
C ASN A 224 2.29 -28.65 47.49
N LYS A 225 3.19 -29.56 47.86
CA LYS A 225 3.87 -29.46 49.16
C LYS A 225 5.10 -28.58 48.94
N CYS A 226 5.29 -27.66 49.88
CA CYS A 226 6.41 -26.73 49.97
C CYS A 226 7.77 -27.42 49.85
#